data_AF-A0A968RP81-F1
#
_entry.id   AF-A0A968RP81-F1
#
_cell.length_a   1.000
_cell.length_b   1.000
_cell.length_c   1.000
_cell.angle_alpha   90.00
_cell.angle_beta   90.00
_cell.angle_gamma   90.00
#
_symmetry.space_group_name_H-M   'P 1'
#
loop_
_entity.id
_entity.type
_entity.pdbx_description
1 polymer ?
#
loop_
_entity_poly.entity_id
_entity_poly.type
_entity_poly.pdbx_seq_one_letter_code
_entity_poly.pdbx_strand_id
1 'polypeptide(L)'
;MEITKDKKVALVFDANHKVGRKIVPLLLQHDGYSKVLVFSETPFATDNEKLIQFVFDPLKLSALAAEIKGHDLFCFYDIQQQANPNTLDTIKIRNLYTYQISNIASENKVSQLLFLSSVHTDKFAMNLPKRIRGHLEESLSGLPFWAIHLFRPPFISDNDWSSWIGNWGKI
;
A
#
# COMPACT_ATOMS: atom_id res chain seq x y z
N MET A 1 -18.80 1.20 -11.77
CA MET A 1 -18.38 2.56 -11.40
C MET A 1 -17.22 2.86 -12.32
N GLU A 2 -17.44 3.63 -13.38
CA GLU A 2 -16.32 4.12 -14.18
C GLU A 2 -15.73 5.30 -13.44
N ILE A 3 -14.43 5.27 -13.10
CA ILE A 3 -13.74 6.48 -12.68
C ILE A 3 -13.71 7.40 -13.89
N THR A 4 -14.66 8.34 -13.94
CA THR A 4 -14.54 9.52 -14.78
C THR A 4 -13.24 10.24 -14.41
N LYS A 5 -12.62 10.89 -15.40
CA LYS A 5 -11.34 11.61 -15.31
C LYS A 5 -11.30 12.61 -14.14
N ASP A 6 -11.02 12.13 -12.95
CA ASP A 6 -10.68 12.92 -11.79
C ASP A 6 -9.17 13.18 -11.82
N LYS A 7 -8.72 14.38 -11.47
CA LYS A 7 -7.28 14.66 -11.35
C LYS A 7 -6.74 14.14 -10.02
N LYS A 8 -6.97 12.86 -9.70
CA LYS A 8 -6.54 12.31 -8.41
C LYS A 8 -5.04 12.24 -8.30
N VAL A 9 -4.60 12.04 -7.06
CA VAL A 9 -3.20 11.86 -6.68
C VAL A 9 -3.14 10.53 -5.93
N ALA A 10 -2.45 9.55 -6.51
CA ALA A 10 -2.17 8.28 -5.85
C ALA A 10 -0.92 8.41 -4.99
N LEU A 11 -0.95 7.87 -3.79
CA LEU A 11 0.21 7.71 -2.91
C LEU A 11 0.55 6.23 -2.85
N VAL A 12 1.77 5.85 -3.19
CA VAL A 12 2.20 4.45 -3.21
C VAL A 12 3.39 4.28 -2.27
N PHE A 13 3.16 3.60 -1.16
CA PHE A 13 4.23 3.12 -0.29
C PHE A 13 4.66 1.73 -0.73
N ASP A 14 5.97 1.48 -0.64
CA ASP A 14 6.60 0.21 -0.99
C ASP A 14 6.62 -0.08 -2.51
N ALA A 15 6.71 0.97 -3.33
CA ALA A 15 6.66 0.90 -4.79
C ALA A 15 7.70 -0.06 -5.41
N ASN A 16 8.89 -0.20 -4.80
CA ASN A 16 9.96 -1.04 -5.34
C ASN A 16 9.79 -2.54 -5.06
N HIS A 17 8.76 -2.96 -4.32
CA HIS A 17 8.47 -4.37 -4.05
C HIS A 17 7.53 -4.98 -5.10
N LYS A 18 7.26 -6.30 -5.00
CA LYS A 18 6.55 -7.10 -6.04
C LYS A 18 5.26 -6.44 -6.54
N VAL A 19 4.42 -6.01 -5.62
CA VAL A 19 3.10 -5.45 -5.94
C VAL A 19 3.23 -4.00 -6.43
N GLY A 20 4.03 -3.18 -5.73
CA GLY A 20 4.30 -1.80 -6.12
C GLY A 20 4.84 -1.68 -7.55
N ARG A 21 5.79 -2.53 -7.95
CA ARG A 21 6.39 -2.53 -9.30
C ARG A 21 5.38 -2.81 -10.41
N LYS A 22 4.25 -3.45 -10.08
CA LYS A 22 3.19 -3.76 -11.03
C LYS A 22 2.09 -2.70 -11.01
N ILE A 23 1.77 -2.15 -9.84
CA ILE A 23 0.70 -1.15 -9.70
C ILE A 23 1.15 0.23 -10.18
N VAL A 24 2.37 0.67 -9.87
CA VAL A 24 2.85 2.01 -10.27
C VAL A 24 2.71 2.25 -11.79
N PRO A 25 3.16 1.34 -12.68
CA PRO A 25 2.97 1.53 -14.13
C PRO A 25 1.50 1.67 -14.55
N LEU A 26 0.60 0.91 -13.92
CA LEU A 26 -0.84 0.97 -14.21
C LEU A 26 -1.43 2.32 -13.78
N LEU A 27 -1.06 2.82 -12.60
CA LEU A 27 -1.49 4.12 -12.10
C LEU A 27 -0.98 5.27 -12.98
N LEU A 28 0.26 5.19 -13.47
CA LEU A 28 0.84 6.18 -14.37
C LEU A 28 0.11 6.24 -15.73
N GLN A 29 -0.35 5.09 -16.23
CA GLN A 29 -1.11 5.00 -17.48
C GLN A 29 -2.59 5.39 -17.32
N HIS A 30 -3.13 5.34 -16.11
CA HIS A 30 -4.55 5.60 -15.88
C HIS A 30 -4.87 7.11 -15.90
N ASP A 31 -5.91 7.49 -16.65
CA ASP A 31 -6.32 8.89 -16.83
C ASP A 31 -6.98 9.51 -15.59
N GLY A 32 -7.47 8.68 -14.68
CA GLY A 32 -7.98 9.12 -13.37
C GLY A 32 -6.90 9.58 -12.39
N TYR A 33 -5.62 9.52 -12.76
CA TYR A 33 -4.52 10.05 -11.94
C TYR A 33 -3.76 11.14 -12.70
N SER A 34 -3.65 12.29 -12.04
CA SER A 34 -2.79 13.40 -12.48
C SER A 34 -1.35 13.26 -11.97
N LYS A 35 -1.18 12.61 -10.81
CA LYS A 35 0.11 12.38 -10.18
C LYS A 35 0.12 11.03 -9.46
N VAL A 36 1.30 10.41 -9.42
CA VAL A 36 1.60 9.22 -8.64
C VAL A 36 2.81 9.52 -7.78
N LEU A 37 2.61 9.62 -6.47
CA LEU A 37 3.63 9.89 -5.48
C LEU A 37 4.13 8.57 -4.95
N VAL A 38 5.40 8.27 -5.19
CA VAL A 38 6.05 7.04 -4.74
C VAL A 38 6.93 7.35 -3.53
N PHE A 39 6.72 6.58 -2.46
CA PHE A 39 7.50 6.64 -1.23
C PHE A 39 8.28 5.33 -1.08
N SER A 40 9.61 5.41 -1.15
CA SER A 40 10.48 4.22 -1.10
C SER A 40 11.89 4.53 -0.58
N GLU A 41 12.60 3.50 -0.12
CA GLU A 41 13.99 3.59 0.34
C GLU A 41 15.00 3.89 -0.79
N THR A 42 14.62 3.57 -2.02
CA THR A 42 15.43 3.76 -3.22
C THR A 42 14.58 4.37 -4.33
N PRO A 43 15.19 5.03 -5.33
CA PRO A 43 14.44 5.52 -6.49
C PRO A 43 13.70 4.40 -7.23
N PHE A 44 12.54 4.73 -7.77
CA PHE A 44 11.78 3.89 -8.69
C PHE A 44 12.29 4.11 -10.12
N ALA A 45 12.73 3.04 -10.77
CA ALA A 45 13.39 3.09 -12.08
C ALA A 45 12.37 3.25 -13.23
N THR A 46 11.74 4.42 -13.33
CA THR A 46 10.84 4.80 -14.43
C THR A 46 10.89 6.31 -14.64
N ASP A 47 10.88 6.71 -15.91
CA ASP A 47 10.73 8.11 -16.30
C ASP A 47 9.28 8.35 -16.75
N ASN A 48 8.58 9.25 -16.05
CA ASN A 48 7.19 9.60 -16.35
C ASN A 48 6.83 10.95 -15.72
N GLU A 49 6.15 11.81 -16.47
CA GLU A 49 5.76 13.15 -16.02
C GLU A 49 4.79 13.17 -14.82
N LYS A 50 3.98 12.12 -14.63
CA LYS A 50 3.08 11.99 -13.48
C LYS A 50 3.79 11.51 -12.22
N LEU A 51 5.00 10.96 -12.34
CA LEU A 51 5.72 10.33 -11.24
C LEU A 51 6.46 11.37 -10.41
N ILE A 52 6.16 11.40 -9.11
CA ILE A 52 6.91 12.16 -8.11
C ILE A 52 7.47 11.15 -7.09
N GLN A 53 8.75 11.27 -6.75
CA GLN A 53 9.43 10.30 -5.91
C GLN A 53 9.94 10.94 -4.63
N PHE A 54 9.65 10.30 -3.50
CA PHE A 54 10.18 10.63 -2.19
C PHE A 54 11.04 9.47 -1.69
N VAL A 55 12.36 9.66 -1.78
CA VAL A 55 13.32 8.70 -1.25
C VAL A 55 13.53 8.98 0.23
N PHE A 56 13.28 7.99 1.09
CA PHE A 56 13.33 8.21 2.53
C PHE A 56 13.81 7.01 3.33
N ASP A 57 14.25 7.29 4.55
CA ASP A 57 14.52 6.30 5.59
C ASP A 57 13.21 5.99 6.34
N PRO A 58 12.73 4.73 6.34
CA PRO A 58 11.52 4.31 7.07
C PRO A 58 11.53 4.71 8.54
N LEU A 59 12.72 4.77 9.17
CA LEU A 59 12.88 5.20 10.57
C LEU A 59 12.57 6.68 10.78
N LYS A 60 12.44 7.47 9.70
CA LYS A 60 12.22 8.92 9.71
C LYS A 60 10.92 9.31 9.00
N LEU A 61 9.88 8.47 9.09
CA LEU A 61 8.58 8.73 8.48
C LEU A 61 7.97 10.09 8.83
N SER A 62 8.21 10.60 10.05
CA SER A 62 7.71 11.91 10.49
C SER A 62 8.20 13.08 9.61
N ALA A 63 9.39 12.98 9.02
CA ALA A 63 9.92 14.00 8.12
C ALA A 63 9.14 14.10 6.81
N LEU A 64 8.42 13.03 6.42
CA LEU A 64 7.58 13.00 5.23
C LEU A 64 6.12 13.32 5.51
N ALA A 65 5.71 13.50 6.77
CA ALA A 65 4.30 13.62 7.10
C ALA A 65 3.58 14.73 6.31
N ALA A 66 4.27 15.84 5.99
CA ALA A 66 3.71 16.93 5.20
C ALA A 66 3.48 16.58 3.72
N GLU A 67 4.18 15.57 3.19
CA GLU A 67 4.14 15.13 1.79
C GLU A 67 3.11 14.01 1.55
N ILE A 68 2.63 13.35 2.62
CA ILE A 68 1.61 12.29 2.54
C ILE A 68 0.23 12.94 2.34
N LYS A 69 0.02 13.53 1.16
CA LYS A 69 -1.21 14.21 0.75
C LYS A 69 -1.66 13.74 -0.64
N GLY A 70 -2.96 13.53 -0.79
CA GLY A 70 -3.55 13.06 -2.03
C GLY A 70 -4.92 12.43 -1.78
N HIS A 71 -5.29 11.47 -2.60
CA HIS A 71 -6.65 10.92 -2.61
C HIS A 71 -6.66 9.44 -2.24
N ASP A 72 -5.78 8.66 -2.87
CA ASP A 72 -5.78 7.21 -2.77
C ASP A 72 -4.44 6.72 -2.22
N LEU A 73 -4.44 6.18 -0.99
CA LEU A 73 -3.26 5.58 -0.39
C LEU A 73 -3.21 4.08 -0.71
N PHE A 74 -2.21 3.70 -1.49
CA PHE A 74 -1.82 2.31 -1.73
C PHE A 74 -0.68 1.95 -0.78
N CYS A 75 -0.95 1.10 0.22
CA CYS A 75 0.04 0.68 1.20
C CYS A 75 0.29 -0.84 1.11
N PHE A 76 1.47 -1.23 0.62
CA PHE A 76 1.84 -2.64 0.39
C PHE A 76 2.96 -3.13 1.31
N TYR A 77 3.27 -2.35 2.34
CA TYR A 77 4.39 -2.56 3.25
C TYR A 77 4.23 -3.77 4.20
N ASP A 78 3.24 -4.65 4.04
CA ASP A 78 3.14 -5.91 4.81
C ASP A 78 3.62 -7.14 4.01
N ILE A 79 3.87 -7.02 2.71
CA ILE A 79 4.19 -8.20 1.87
C ILE A 79 5.69 -8.30 1.58
N GLN A 80 6.38 -9.29 2.15
CA GLN A 80 7.70 -9.70 1.67
C GLN A 80 7.73 -11.19 1.35
N GLN A 81 8.62 -11.55 0.42
CA GLN A 81 8.76 -12.88 -0.17
C GLN A 81 9.08 -13.97 0.86
N GLN A 82 8.63 -15.19 0.54
CA GLN A 82 8.95 -16.45 1.22
C GLN A 82 10.45 -16.77 1.35
N ALA A 83 11.34 -15.99 0.73
CA ALA A 83 12.77 -16.26 0.64
C ALA A 83 13.54 -16.01 1.94
N ASN A 84 12.95 -15.33 2.93
CA ASN A 84 13.52 -15.22 4.27
C ASN A 84 12.42 -15.47 5.31
N PRO A 85 12.65 -16.29 6.36
CA PRO A 85 11.68 -16.44 7.41
C PRO A 85 11.47 -15.09 8.08
N ASN A 86 10.27 -14.53 7.92
CA ASN A 86 9.85 -13.36 8.68
C ASN A 86 10.03 -13.68 10.16
N THR A 87 10.94 -13.00 10.83
CA THR A 87 10.92 -12.98 12.28
C THR A 87 9.62 -12.29 12.71
N LEU A 88 9.08 -12.69 13.85
CA LEU A 88 7.89 -12.04 14.40
C LEU A 88 8.12 -10.53 14.59
N ASP A 89 9.36 -10.11 14.83
CA ASP A 89 9.71 -8.70 15.02
C ASP A 89 9.67 -7.92 13.71
N THR A 90 10.11 -8.51 12.60
CA THR A 90 9.93 -7.89 11.27
C THR A 90 8.45 -7.65 10.97
N ILE A 91 7.57 -8.62 11.26
CA ILE A 91 6.12 -8.46 11.04
C ILE A 91 5.56 -7.32 11.90
N LYS A 92 5.91 -7.27 13.19
CA LYS A 92 5.46 -6.20 14.09
C LYS A 92 5.91 -4.82 13.61
N ILE A 93 7.18 -4.70 13.22
CA ILE A 93 7.75 -3.44 12.73
C ILE A 93 7.02 -2.97 11.47
N ARG A 94 6.81 -3.87 10.49
CA ARG A 94 6.09 -3.54 9.26
C ARG A 94 4.63 -3.18 9.50
N ASN A 95 3.96 -3.85 10.43
CA ASN A 95 2.60 -3.50 10.84
C ASN A 95 2.54 -2.12 11.50
N LEU A 96 3.50 -1.81 12.39
CA LEU A 96 3.59 -0.50 13.02
C LEU A 96 3.76 0.59 11.97
N TYR A 97 4.68 0.41 11.01
CA TYR A 97 4.88 1.38 9.92
C TYR A 97 3.63 1.54 9.05
N THR A 98 2.99 0.43 8.68
CA THR A 98 1.75 0.47 7.88
C THR A 98 0.66 1.28 8.60
N TYR A 99 0.49 1.06 9.90
CA TYR A 99 -0.45 1.83 10.71
C TYR A 99 -0.06 3.31 10.77
N GLN A 100 1.22 3.63 11.04
CA GLN A 100 1.69 5.02 11.12
C GLN A 100 1.47 5.78 9.81
N ILE A 101 1.83 5.18 8.66
CA ILE A 101 1.60 5.75 7.33
C ILE A 101 0.10 6.04 7.13
N SER A 102 -0.75 5.05 7.43
CA SER A 102 -2.19 5.15 7.25
C SER A 102 -2.80 6.20 8.19
N ASN A 103 -2.33 6.27 9.44
CA ASN A 103 -2.77 7.27 10.40
C ASN A 103 -2.43 8.69 9.91
N ILE A 104 -1.18 8.94 9.52
CA ILE A 104 -0.75 10.24 8.99
C ILE A 104 -1.57 10.61 7.73
N ALA A 105 -1.78 9.65 6.83
CA ALA A 105 -2.61 9.88 5.65
C ALA A 105 -4.05 10.27 6.01
N SER A 106 -4.65 9.60 7.00
CA SER A 106 -6.00 9.92 7.46
C SER A 106 -6.08 11.30 8.13
N GLU A 107 -5.07 11.68 8.90
CA GLU A 107 -4.93 13.02 9.50
C GLU A 107 -4.83 14.09 8.41
N ASN A 108 -4.08 13.79 7.34
CA ASN A 108 -3.93 14.61 6.14
C ASN A 108 -5.13 14.57 5.18
N LYS A 109 -6.24 13.93 5.57
CA LYS A 109 -7.49 13.87 4.79
C LYS A 109 -7.38 13.15 3.44
N VAL A 110 -6.45 12.20 3.33
CA VAL A 110 -6.46 11.23 2.22
C VAL A 110 -7.80 10.50 2.24
N SER A 111 -8.44 10.39 1.08
CA SER A 111 -9.83 9.94 0.98
C SER A 111 -9.99 8.47 1.29
N GLN A 112 -9.14 7.62 0.72
CA GLN A 112 -9.29 6.17 0.86
C GLN A 112 -7.96 5.43 1.00
N LEU A 113 -8.03 4.31 1.71
CA LEU A 113 -6.93 3.37 1.91
C LEU A 113 -7.17 2.10 1.08
N LEU A 114 -6.20 1.72 0.28
CA LEU A 114 -6.12 0.46 -0.44
C LEU A 114 -4.98 -0.36 0.15
N PHE A 115 -5.33 -1.32 1.01
CA PHE A 115 -4.37 -2.12 1.75
C PHE A 115 -4.39 -3.57 1.27
N LEU A 116 -3.20 -4.09 0.95
CA LEU A 116 -3.04 -5.48 0.56
C LEU A 116 -2.65 -6.34 1.76
N SER A 117 -3.62 -7.09 2.27
CA SER A 117 -3.47 -8.06 3.34
C SER A 117 -3.11 -9.46 2.78
N SER A 118 -3.35 -10.51 3.57
CA SER A 118 -3.08 -11.90 3.22
C SER A 118 -4.28 -12.82 3.41
N VAL A 119 -4.24 -13.99 2.75
CA VAL A 119 -5.23 -15.05 2.95
C VAL A 119 -5.24 -15.49 4.41
N HIS A 120 -6.45 -15.74 4.94
CA HIS A 120 -6.67 -16.22 6.30
C HIS A 120 -6.12 -15.28 7.39
N THR A 121 -5.97 -13.98 7.10
CA THR A 121 -5.76 -12.97 8.15
C THR A 121 -6.97 -12.98 9.08
N ASP A 122 -6.72 -13.19 10.38
CA ASP A 122 -7.74 -13.28 11.41
C ASP A 122 -7.12 -12.91 12.76
N LYS A 123 -7.72 -11.95 13.47
CA LYS A 123 -7.29 -11.48 14.80
C LYS A 123 -7.44 -12.55 15.89
N PHE A 124 -8.15 -13.63 15.61
CA PHE A 124 -8.30 -14.78 16.53
C PHE A 124 -7.44 -15.99 16.13
N ALA A 125 -6.62 -15.88 15.08
CA ALA A 125 -5.80 -16.99 14.62
C ALA A 125 -4.80 -17.47 15.70
N MET A 126 -4.63 -18.79 15.82
CA MET A 126 -3.57 -19.38 16.65
C MET A 126 -2.17 -19.08 16.08
N ASN A 127 -2.07 -18.91 14.77
CA ASN A 127 -0.84 -18.54 14.09
C ASN A 127 -0.54 -17.05 14.34
N LEU A 128 0.53 -16.78 15.10
CA LEU A 128 0.91 -15.42 15.51
C LEU A 128 1.04 -14.41 14.35
N PRO A 129 1.72 -14.71 13.23
CA PRO A 129 1.74 -13.83 12.06
C PRO A 129 0.35 -13.43 11.56
N LYS A 130 -0.55 -14.39 11.37
CA LYS A 130 -1.93 -14.14 10.93
C LYS A 130 -2.71 -13.28 11.92
N ARG A 131 -2.50 -13.53 13.22
CA ARG A 131 -3.11 -12.75 14.30
C ARG A 131 -2.65 -11.29 14.32
N ILE A 132 -1.34 -11.08 14.22
CA ILE A 132 -0.74 -9.73 14.19
C ILE A 132 -1.28 -8.93 13.00
N ARG A 133 -1.42 -9.56 11.83
CA ARG A 133 -2.06 -8.94 10.65
C ARG A 133 -3.55 -8.67 10.85
N GLY A 134 -4.26 -9.55 11.54
CA GLY A 134 -5.68 -9.35 11.87
C GLY A 134 -5.90 -8.12 12.75
N HIS A 135 -5.03 -7.91 13.74
CA HIS A 135 -5.06 -6.69 14.55
C HIS A 135 -4.72 -5.43 13.75
N LEU A 136 -3.82 -5.52 12.77
CA LEU A 136 -3.55 -4.40 11.86
C LEU A 136 -4.80 -4.06 11.03
N GLU A 137 -5.46 -5.04 10.40
CA GLU A 137 -6.69 -4.79 9.64
C GLU A 137 -7.78 -4.12 10.50
N GLU A 138 -7.96 -4.59 11.74
CA GLU A 138 -8.90 -3.98 12.69
C GLU A 138 -8.51 -2.53 13.03
N SER A 139 -7.22 -2.29 13.27
CA SER A 139 -6.70 -0.96 13.60
C SER A 139 -6.82 0.00 12.41
N LEU A 140 -6.53 -0.46 11.20
CA LEU A 140 -6.72 0.32 9.97
C LEU A 140 -8.20 0.66 9.76
N SER A 141 -9.10 -0.31 10.00
CA SER A 141 -10.55 -0.13 9.86
C SER A 141 -11.12 0.93 10.80
N GLY A 142 -10.44 1.24 11.90
CA GLY A 142 -10.81 2.30 12.84
C GLY A 142 -10.38 3.70 12.40
N LEU A 143 -9.57 3.84 11.33
CA LEU A 143 -9.10 5.14 10.85
C LEU A 143 -10.19 5.86 10.04
N PRO A 144 -10.25 7.20 10.10
CA PRO A 144 -11.33 7.99 9.52
C PRO A 144 -11.18 8.23 8.00
N PHE A 145 -10.91 7.18 7.24
CA PHE A 145 -10.99 7.23 5.78
C PHE A 145 -12.45 7.21 5.32
N TRP A 146 -12.73 7.84 4.17
CA TRP A 146 -14.04 7.70 3.53
C TRP A 146 -14.31 6.26 3.09
N ALA A 147 -13.27 5.57 2.61
CA ALA A 147 -13.32 4.15 2.28
C ALA A 147 -12.01 3.44 2.61
N ILE A 148 -12.13 2.17 3.04
CA ILE A 148 -11.01 1.28 3.30
C ILE A 148 -11.24 0.00 2.51
N HIS A 149 -10.30 -0.32 1.62
CA HIS A 149 -10.32 -1.49 0.78
C HIS A 149 -9.25 -2.47 1.26
N LEU A 150 -9.68 -3.55 1.89
CA LEU A 150 -8.82 -4.64 2.35
C LEU A 150 -8.81 -5.75 1.32
N PHE A 151 -7.69 -5.92 0.63
CA PHE A 151 -7.54 -6.96 -0.38
C PHE A 151 -6.83 -8.17 0.20
N ARG A 152 -7.42 -9.36 0.05
CA ARG A 152 -6.87 -10.63 0.54
C ARG A 152 -6.66 -11.58 -0.65
N PRO A 153 -5.63 -11.37 -1.50
CA PRO A 153 -5.38 -12.22 -2.65
C PRO A 153 -5.18 -13.66 -2.19
N PRO A 154 -5.72 -14.67 -2.92
CA PRO A 154 -5.39 -16.08 -2.67
C PRO A 154 -3.88 -16.29 -2.76
N PHE A 155 -3.39 -17.48 -2.35
CA PHE A 155 -1.99 -17.80 -2.56
C PHE A 155 -1.70 -17.77 -4.07
N ILE A 156 -0.88 -16.80 -4.49
CA ILE A 156 -0.55 -16.56 -5.90
C ILE A 156 0.91 -16.96 -6.09
N SER A 157 1.16 -17.98 -6.92
CA SER A 157 2.48 -18.28 -7.46
C SER A 157 3.01 -17.09 -8.24
N ASP A 158 4.34 -16.89 -8.29
CA ASP A 158 4.95 -15.71 -8.90
C ASP A 158 4.51 -15.42 -10.36
N ASN A 159 4.05 -16.44 -11.08
CA ASN A 159 3.55 -16.31 -12.46
C ASN A 159 2.13 -15.69 -12.57
N ASP A 160 1.33 -15.65 -11.50
CA ASP A 160 -0.11 -15.36 -11.57
C ASP A 160 -0.51 -13.96 -11.08
N TRP A 161 0.43 -13.18 -10.52
CA TRP A 161 0.17 -11.84 -9.97
C TRP A 161 -0.39 -10.85 -11.00
N SER A 162 -0.02 -11.00 -12.28
CA SER A 162 -0.44 -10.10 -13.36
C SER A 162 -1.96 -10.13 -13.59
N SER A 163 -2.59 -11.30 -13.47
CA SER A 163 -4.04 -11.48 -13.66
C SER A 163 -4.85 -10.81 -12.55
N TRP A 164 -4.36 -10.90 -11.31
CA TRP A 164 -5.04 -10.37 -10.15
C TRP A 164 -4.90 -8.84 -10.03
N ILE A 165 -3.70 -8.32 -10.31
CA ILE A 165 -3.43 -6.87 -10.31
C ILE A 165 -4.18 -6.16 -11.45
N GLY A 166 -4.41 -6.82 -12.59
CA GLY A 166 -5.18 -6.26 -13.71
C GLY A 166 -6.62 -5.84 -13.35
N ASN A 167 -7.19 -6.35 -12.26
CA ASN A 167 -8.51 -5.94 -11.77
C ASN A 167 -8.47 -4.64 -10.93
N TRP A 168 -7.29 -4.17 -10.50
CA TRP A 168 -7.15 -2.93 -9.74
C TRP A 168 -7.21 -1.69 -10.64
N GLY A 169 -6.78 -1.80 -11.90
CA GLY A 169 -6.89 -0.71 -12.89
C GLY A 169 -8.31 -0.53 -13.45
N LYS A 170 -9.31 -1.23 -12.90
CA LYS A 170 -10.73 -1.15 -13.28
C LYS A 170 -11.62 -0.59 -12.16
N ILE A 171 -11.05 -0.32 -10.99
CA ILE A 171 -11.74 0.32 -9.86
C ILE A 171 -11.59 1.82 -10.03
#